data_AF-A0A1F8TMY9-F1
#
_entry.id   AF-A0A1F8TMY9-F1
#
_cell.length_a   1.000
_cell.length_b   1.000
_cell.length_c   1.000
_cell.angle_alpha   90.00
_cell.angle_beta   90.00
_cell.angle_gamma   90.00
#
_symmetry.space_group_name_H-M   'P 1'
#
loop_
_entity.id
_entity.type
_entity.pdbx_description
1 polymer ?
#
loop_
_entity_poly.entity_id
_entity_poly.type
_entity_poly.pdbx_seq_one_letter_code
_entity_poly.pdbx_strand_id
1 'polypeptide(L)'
;MTIQLGLGLADPGASAIWTRDDGTVADPRTPAEWDDWVAVGSVRHWCDSDPLLDWLDRYGEEHGFLRDDQLSTYDARFDLFRLIGERGHRFEDLVLERLGKRHALRRIGDLPADARSLDAARATWQALAAGDPIVSRGVLRDPQSMTYGVADLLVRSDVLLELFPSALDGEEERLVAPALPGQRWHYRLIDVRYTTLDLLRDGSLSPSGDLGLMTRLWLLNNALGRLQGLTPPYAYVLGRGWRQGQVRGTSCWDRLGRVPREAFVRSQDRDVSTVAADAADWVRRVRHEGSAWRLRPAPSIPELWPNMKNRYDAPWQRAKRELAEELGELTLIAHVGPRVRAQAHARGVTRIDDRDLSATFLGLTPTTGGPVVDAILAVDRSRDRAYVRPARIDADEGRWRETAKVECYVDFETVNDVLDDLTTFPERGGVALIFQVGCGRLVNGEWTFRRVTARALTPEGEAELIDDWIGHLRELAAEAGLAAVDQIRLFHWSAAETSAIDNAYRSALLRHRERHWPELTWYDLLEKVIRAEPVVVRGAHGFGLKAMTNAMFRHGLISTQWEEGLADGAGVMAGAWHAAREAQLRGLPLWEIPLMREVDRYNEIDCRAMAEVLGHLRREH
;
A
#
# COMPACT_ATOMS: atom_id res chain seq x y z
N MET A 1 -39.73 -49.23 30.85
CA MET A 1 -39.07 -47.95 31.22
C MET A 1 -38.66 -47.27 29.94
N THR A 2 -39.46 -46.31 29.53
CA THR A 2 -39.36 -45.56 28.28
C THR A 2 -38.17 -44.61 28.38
N ILE A 3 -37.21 -44.72 27.46
CA ILE A 3 -36.15 -43.74 27.27
C ILE A 3 -36.85 -42.49 26.70
N GLN A 4 -36.99 -41.45 27.52
CA GLN A 4 -37.40 -40.13 27.05
C GLN A 4 -36.31 -39.60 26.12
N LEU A 5 -36.58 -39.66 24.82
CA LEU A 5 -36.01 -38.75 23.83
C LEU A 5 -36.38 -37.33 24.25
N GLY A 6 -35.47 -36.66 24.97
CA GLY A 6 -35.48 -35.21 25.04
C GLY A 6 -35.26 -34.68 23.63
N LEU A 7 -36.29 -34.05 23.07
CA LEU A 7 -36.16 -33.14 21.95
C LEU A 7 -35.20 -32.03 22.40
N GLY A 8 -33.90 -32.25 22.18
CA GLY A 8 -32.87 -31.25 22.40
C GLY A 8 -33.18 -30.08 21.48
N LEU A 9 -33.58 -28.95 22.05
CA LEU A 9 -33.53 -27.68 21.35
C LEU A 9 -32.09 -27.55 20.86
N ALA A 10 -31.91 -27.50 19.53
CA ALA A 10 -30.60 -27.30 18.94
C ALA A 10 -30.00 -26.04 19.57
N ASP A 11 -28.76 -26.14 20.06
CA ASP A 11 -28.00 -24.97 20.50
C ASP A 11 -27.96 -23.97 19.32
N PRO A 12 -28.70 -22.85 19.41
CA PRO A 12 -28.93 -21.99 18.26
C PRO A 12 -27.60 -21.41 17.75
N GLY A 13 -26.65 -21.11 18.65
CA GLY A 13 -25.32 -20.63 18.28
C GLY A 13 -24.50 -21.70 17.57
N ALA A 14 -24.46 -22.93 18.09
CA ALA A 14 -23.77 -24.02 17.40
C ALA A 14 -24.33 -24.25 15.99
N SER A 15 -25.66 -24.26 15.85
CA SER A 15 -26.33 -24.50 14.57
C SER A 15 -26.02 -23.45 13.51
N ALA A 16 -25.76 -22.20 13.90
CA ALA A 16 -25.45 -21.09 12.99
C ALA A 16 -24.15 -21.30 12.20
N ILE A 17 -23.28 -22.21 12.63
CA ILE A 17 -22.01 -22.55 11.94
C ILE A 17 -22.26 -23.30 10.62
N TRP A 18 -23.40 -24.00 10.50
CA TRP A 18 -23.72 -24.84 9.33
C TRP A 18 -25.17 -24.72 8.85
N THR A 19 -25.98 -23.85 9.43
CA THR A 19 -27.40 -23.70 9.07
C THR A 19 -27.69 -22.27 8.60
N ARG A 20 -28.46 -22.14 7.52
CA ARG A 20 -29.00 -20.87 7.02
C ARG A 20 -30.25 -20.45 7.78
N ASP A 21 -30.67 -19.20 7.59
CA ASP A 21 -31.83 -18.65 8.29
C ASP A 21 -33.16 -19.33 7.86
N ASP A 22 -33.20 -19.91 6.66
CA ASP A 22 -34.32 -20.72 6.16
C ASP A 22 -34.32 -22.18 6.68
N GLY A 23 -33.37 -22.54 7.54
CA GLY A 23 -33.20 -23.87 8.11
C GLY A 23 -32.44 -24.85 7.21
N THR A 24 -32.00 -24.45 6.01
CA THR A 24 -31.18 -25.31 5.14
C THR A 24 -29.77 -25.47 5.70
N VAL A 25 -29.22 -26.68 5.58
CA VAL A 25 -27.83 -26.96 5.99
C VAL A 25 -26.88 -26.54 4.88
N ALA A 26 -25.84 -25.79 5.23
CA ALA A 26 -24.69 -25.47 4.40
C ALA A 26 -23.41 -25.86 5.14
N ASP A 27 -22.92 -27.06 4.85
CA ASP A 27 -21.67 -27.58 5.41
C ASP A 27 -20.86 -28.27 4.31
N PRO A 28 -19.92 -27.57 3.66
CA PRO A 28 -19.21 -28.08 2.51
C PRO A 28 -18.29 -29.26 2.90
N ARG A 29 -18.41 -30.37 2.18
CA ARG A 29 -17.67 -31.63 2.37
C ARG A 29 -16.69 -31.93 1.23
N THR A 30 -16.89 -31.31 0.07
CA THR A 30 -16.09 -31.53 -1.14
C THR A 30 -15.46 -30.22 -1.63
N PRO A 31 -14.36 -30.28 -2.41
CA PRO A 31 -13.77 -29.07 -3.01
C PRO A 31 -14.77 -28.24 -3.83
N ALA A 32 -15.66 -28.89 -4.59
CA ALA A 32 -16.67 -28.21 -5.39
C ALA A 32 -17.67 -27.42 -4.53
N GLU A 33 -18.11 -27.97 -3.40
CA GLU A 33 -18.98 -27.23 -2.46
C GLU A 33 -18.23 -26.06 -1.79
N TRP A 34 -16.90 -26.15 -1.67
CA TRP A 34 -16.07 -25.05 -1.18
C TRP A 34 -15.87 -23.92 -2.21
N ASP A 35 -16.13 -24.16 -3.50
CA ASP A 35 -16.00 -23.11 -4.51
C ASP A 35 -17.02 -21.97 -4.31
N ASP A 36 -18.19 -22.28 -3.73
CA ASP A 36 -19.20 -21.30 -3.35
C ASP A 36 -18.86 -20.53 -2.06
N TRP A 37 -17.93 -21.05 -1.26
CA TRP A 37 -17.53 -20.45 0.01
C TRP A 37 -16.37 -19.48 -0.17
N VAL A 38 -16.57 -18.22 0.20
CA VAL A 38 -15.58 -17.15 0.01
C VAL A 38 -14.84 -16.87 1.31
N ALA A 39 -13.50 -16.93 1.26
CA ALA A 39 -12.69 -16.46 2.37
C ALA A 39 -12.81 -14.93 2.46
N VAL A 40 -13.06 -14.40 3.66
CA VAL A 40 -13.22 -12.95 3.86
C VAL A 40 -11.99 -12.12 3.46
N GLY A 41 -10.82 -12.73 3.31
CA GLY A 41 -9.62 -12.07 2.79
C GLY A 41 -9.57 -11.95 1.26
N SER A 42 -10.33 -12.77 0.53
CA SER A 42 -10.35 -12.80 -0.94
C SER A 42 -11.16 -11.66 -1.57
N VAL A 43 -11.91 -10.88 -0.78
CA VAL A 43 -12.72 -9.76 -1.29
C VAL A 43 -11.89 -8.51 -1.61
N ARG A 44 -10.59 -8.52 -1.27
CA ARG A 44 -9.71 -7.35 -1.32
C ARG A 44 -9.57 -6.77 -2.73
N HIS A 45 -9.30 -7.60 -3.73
CA HIS A 45 -9.01 -7.12 -5.09
C HIS A 45 -10.21 -6.40 -5.73
N TRP A 46 -11.42 -6.84 -5.42
CA TRP A 46 -12.65 -6.12 -5.75
C TRP A 46 -12.69 -4.74 -5.09
N CYS A 47 -12.41 -4.65 -3.78
CA CYS A 47 -12.36 -3.38 -3.05
C CYS A 47 -11.28 -2.43 -3.57
N ASP A 48 -10.14 -2.96 -4.00
CA ASP A 48 -9.01 -2.21 -4.58
C ASP A 48 -9.27 -1.81 -6.06
N SER A 49 -10.46 -2.12 -6.58
CA SER A 49 -10.88 -1.86 -7.97
C SER A 49 -9.94 -2.47 -9.02
N ASP A 50 -9.41 -3.67 -8.73
CA ASP A 50 -8.53 -4.42 -9.63
C ASP A 50 -8.88 -5.93 -9.64
N PRO A 51 -10.14 -6.29 -9.98
CA PRO A 51 -10.61 -7.69 -9.94
C PRO A 51 -9.87 -8.64 -10.89
N LEU A 52 -9.13 -8.11 -11.88
CA LEU A 52 -8.19 -8.89 -12.69
C LEU A 52 -7.22 -9.71 -11.82
N LEU A 53 -6.81 -9.19 -10.66
CA LEU A 53 -5.88 -9.87 -9.77
C LEU A 53 -6.45 -11.19 -9.21
N ASP A 54 -7.77 -11.28 -8.94
CA ASP A 54 -8.41 -12.55 -8.55
C ASP A 54 -8.33 -13.59 -9.67
N TRP A 55 -8.45 -13.14 -10.92
CA TRP A 55 -8.32 -14.02 -12.08
C TRP A 55 -6.87 -14.46 -12.27
N LEU A 56 -5.88 -13.56 -12.11
CA LEU A 56 -4.46 -13.91 -12.19
C LEU A 56 -4.05 -14.87 -11.06
N ASP A 57 -4.51 -14.63 -9.83
CA ASP A 57 -4.28 -15.53 -8.69
C ASP A 57 -4.82 -16.95 -8.95
N ARG A 58 -5.90 -17.07 -9.73
CA ARG A 58 -6.52 -18.37 -10.03
C ARG A 58 -5.99 -19.04 -11.30
N TYR A 59 -5.81 -18.29 -12.38
CA TYR A 59 -5.58 -18.81 -13.73
C TYR A 59 -4.33 -18.25 -14.40
N GLY A 60 -3.64 -17.27 -13.79
CA GLY A 60 -2.53 -16.55 -14.40
C GLY A 60 -1.41 -17.49 -14.88
N GLU A 61 -0.89 -18.34 -14.01
CA GLU A 61 0.18 -19.29 -14.34
C GLU A 61 -0.25 -20.30 -15.42
N GLU A 62 -1.49 -20.81 -15.34
CA GLU A 62 -2.06 -21.72 -16.34
C GLU A 62 -2.13 -21.08 -17.74
N HIS A 63 -2.21 -19.75 -17.79
CA HIS A 63 -2.25 -18.95 -19.02
C HIS A 63 -0.89 -18.33 -19.37
N GLY A 64 0.19 -18.77 -18.71
CA GLY A 64 1.57 -18.38 -19.02
C GLY A 64 2.00 -17.02 -18.46
N PHE A 65 1.22 -16.43 -17.54
CA PHE A 65 1.70 -15.27 -16.78
C PHE A 65 2.68 -15.72 -15.70
N LEU A 66 3.78 -14.99 -15.58
CA LEU A 66 4.81 -15.25 -14.58
C LEU A 66 4.64 -14.30 -13.40
N ARG A 67 4.70 -14.83 -12.19
CA ARG A 67 4.66 -14.02 -10.97
C ARG A 67 6.00 -13.33 -10.75
N ASP A 68 5.96 -12.14 -10.16
CA ASP A 68 7.14 -11.35 -9.83
C ASP A 68 8.10 -12.11 -8.91
N ASP A 69 7.58 -12.90 -7.97
CA ASP A 69 8.36 -13.73 -7.04
C ASP A 69 9.01 -14.97 -7.68
N GLN A 70 8.74 -15.22 -8.96
CA GLN A 70 9.33 -16.30 -9.76
C GLN A 70 10.34 -15.79 -10.80
N LEU A 71 10.54 -14.48 -10.90
CA LEU A 71 11.52 -13.89 -11.81
C LEU A 71 12.95 -14.23 -11.36
N SER A 72 13.87 -14.45 -12.32
CA SER A 72 15.28 -14.70 -12.01
C SER A 72 15.98 -13.51 -11.34
N THR A 73 15.42 -12.31 -11.50
CA THR A 73 15.90 -11.06 -10.89
C THR A 73 15.26 -10.79 -9.53
N TYR A 74 14.34 -11.64 -9.06
CA TYR A 74 13.66 -11.42 -7.79
C TYR A 74 14.59 -11.70 -6.61
N ASP A 75 14.71 -10.73 -5.71
CA ASP A 75 15.37 -10.88 -4.42
C ASP A 75 14.40 -10.50 -3.31
N ALA A 76 14.01 -11.50 -2.50
CA ALA A 76 13.07 -11.32 -1.39
C ALA A 76 13.54 -10.30 -0.34
N ARG A 77 14.83 -9.94 -0.30
CA ARG A 77 15.36 -8.90 0.59
C ARG A 77 14.99 -7.48 0.14
N PHE A 78 14.55 -7.31 -1.10
CA PHE A 78 14.01 -6.05 -1.62
C PHE A 78 12.47 -6.07 -1.71
N ASP A 79 11.80 -7.07 -1.14
CA ASP A 79 10.33 -7.10 -1.06
C ASP A 79 9.85 -6.42 0.23
N LEU A 80 9.44 -5.16 0.10
CA LEU A 80 8.89 -4.39 1.22
C LEU A 80 7.59 -4.99 1.77
N PHE A 81 6.70 -5.51 0.92
CA PHE A 81 5.42 -6.04 1.38
C PHE A 81 5.62 -7.30 2.21
N ARG A 82 6.57 -8.15 1.82
CA ARG A 82 6.99 -9.30 2.61
C ARG A 82 7.53 -8.85 3.97
N LEU A 83 8.43 -7.86 4.01
CA LEU A 83 8.99 -7.33 5.25
C LEU A 83 7.91 -6.75 6.17
N ILE A 84 6.95 -5.98 5.62
CA ILE A 84 5.80 -5.46 6.36
C ILE A 84 4.93 -6.59 6.92
N GLY A 85 4.70 -7.65 6.13
CA GLY A 85 3.94 -8.83 6.57
C GLY A 85 4.60 -9.53 7.76
N GLU A 86 5.91 -9.75 7.70
CA GLU A 86 6.69 -10.34 8.81
C GLU A 86 6.60 -9.47 10.08
N ARG A 87 6.64 -8.14 9.93
CA ARG A 87 6.43 -7.19 11.04
C ARG A 87 5.01 -7.21 11.57
N GLY A 88 4.03 -7.37 10.69
CA GLY A 88 2.63 -7.59 11.02
C GLY A 88 2.43 -8.76 11.98
N HIS A 89 2.96 -9.93 11.62
CA HIS A 89 2.88 -11.13 12.45
C HIS A 89 3.54 -10.93 13.82
N ARG A 90 4.74 -10.34 13.86
CA ARG A 90 5.43 -10.08 15.12
C ARG A 90 4.67 -9.09 16.02
N PHE A 91 4.03 -8.08 15.43
CA PHE A 91 3.18 -7.14 16.16
C PHE A 91 1.93 -7.84 16.74
N GLU A 92 1.28 -8.69 15.94
CA GLU A 92 0.17 -9.54 16.40
C GLU A 92 0.59 -10.42 17.59
N ASP A 93 1.74 -11.10 17.51
CA ASP A 93 2.26 -11.93 18.60
C ASP A 93 2.49 -11.14 19.89
N LEU A 94 3.05 -9.93 19.81
CA LEU A 94 3.26 -9.06 20.98
C LEU A 94 1.94 -8.60 21.62
N VAL A 95 0.94 -8.29 20.79
CA VAL A 95 -0.42 -7.98 21.26
C VAL A 95 -1.00 -9.18 22.00
N LEU A 96 -0.92 -10.38 21.43
CA LEU A 96 -1.42 -11.61 22.05
C LEU A 96 -0.70 -11.94 23.36
N GLU A 97 0.64 -11.81 23.39
CA GLU A 97 1.43 -12.03 24.61
C GLU A 97 1.02 -11.06 25.73
N ARG A 98 0.82 -9.78 25.39
CA ARG A 98 0.40 -8.76 26.36
C ARG A 98 -1.00 -8.99 26.89
N LEU A 99 -1.94 -9.40 26.04
CA LEU A 99 -3.30 -9.74 26.43
C LEU A 99 -3.34 -10.99 27.32
N GLY A 100 -2.59 -12.04 26.96
CA GLY A 100 -2.49 -13.29 27.73
C GLY A 100 -1.86 -13.13 29.12
N LYS A 101 -1.10 -12.05 29.36
CA LYS A 101 -0.62 -11.68 30.71
C LYS A 101 -1.69 -11.02 31.59
N ARG A 102 -2.77 -10.50 31.02
CA ARG A 102 -3.82 -9.74 31.72
C ARG A 102 -5.11 -10.54 31.89
N HIS A 103 -5.50 -11.29 30.86
CA HIS A 103 -6.71 -12.09 30.85
C HIS A 103 -6.43 -13.50 30.35
N ALA A 104 -7.28 -14.45 30.73
CA ALA A 104 -7.28 -15.77 30.11
C ALA A 104 -7.56 -15.61 28.60
N LEU A 105 -6.66 -16.17 27.80
CA LEU A 105 -6.69 -16.09 26.33
C LEU A 105 -6.74 -17.50 25.77
N ARG A 106 -7.80 -17.80 25.01
CA ARG A 106 -7.95 -19.08 24.33
C ARG A 106 -7.67 -18.94 22.84
N ARG A 107 -6.64 -19.62 22.36
CA ARG A 107 -6.31 -19.69 20.93
C ARG A 107 -7.06 -20.84 20.27
N ILE A 108 -7.61 -20.63 19.08
CA ILE A 108 -8.36 -21.65 18.33
C ILE A 108 -7.61 -22.13 17.08
N GLY A 109 -7.43 -21.26 16.08
CA GLY A 109 -6.79 -21.63 14.81
C GLY A 109 -5.27 -21.37 14.81
N ASP A 110 -4.50 -22.38 14.43
CA ASP A 110 -3.03 -22.32 14.34
C ASP A 110 -2.54 -22.38 12.89
N LEU A 111 -3.30 -23.03 11.99
CA LEU A 111 -2.93 -23.28 10.61
C LEU A 111 -3.90 -22.57 9.62
N PRO A 112 -3.44 -22.18 8.42
CA PRO A 112 -4.33 -21.62 7.40
C PRO A 112 -5.53 -22.51 7.04
N ALA A 113 -5.33 -23.83 7.08
CA ALA A 113 -6.38 -24.81 6.82
C ALA A 113 -7.51 -24.78 7.86
N ASP A 114 -7.23 -24.30 9.08
CA ASP A 114 -8.23 -24.24 10.16
C ASP A 114 -9.38 -23.28 9.84
N ALA A 115 -9.15 -22.29 8.97
CA ALA A 115 -10.20 -21.39 8.51
C ALA A 115 -11.39 -22.15 7.87
N ARG A 116 -11.13 -23.34 7.29
CA ARG A 116 -12.14 -24.22 6.72
C ARG A 116 -12.58 -25.34 7.69
N SER A 117 -12.03 -25.44 8.90
CA SER A 117 -12.34 -26.54 9.82
C SER A 117 -13.67 -26.31 10.55
N LEU A 118 -14.59 -27.26 10.43
CA LEU A 118 -15.83 -27.26 11.21
C LEU A 118 -15.54 -27.40 12.71
N ASP A 119 -14.55 -28.21 13.07
CA ASP A 119 -14.17 -28.44 14.47
C ASP A 119 -13.57 -27.18 15.09
N ALA A 120 -12.77 -26.41 14.34
CA ALA A 120 -12.25 -25.13 14.81
C ALA A 120 -13.36 -24.08 14.97
N ALA A 121 -14.33 -24.04 14.06
CA ALA A 121 -15.51 -23.17 14.22
C ALA A 121 -16.34 -23.56 15.46
N ARG A 122 -16.51 -24.86 15.71
CA ARG A 122 -17.16 -25.38 16.94
C ARG A 122 -16.36 -25.05 18.19
N ALA A 123 -15.04 -25.15 18.16
CA ALA A 123 -14.17 -24.78 19.26
C ALA A 123 -14.26 -23.28 19.58
N THR A 124 -14.40 -22.44 18.55
CA THR A 124 -14.69 -21.01 18.70
C THR A 124 -16.01 -20.86 19.46
N TRP A 125 -17.11 -21.46 18.99
CA TRP A 125 -18.40 -21.41 19.70
C TRP A 125 -18.30 -21.86 21.16
N GLN A 126 -17.64 -22.99 21.43
CA GLN A 126 -17.47 -23.51 22.78
C GLN A 126 -16.73 -22.54 23.70
N ALA A 127 -15.73 -21.82 23.18
CA ALA A 127 -15.02 -20.79 23.92
C ALA A 127 -15.93 -19.60 24.25
N LEU A 128 -16.73 -19.16 23.28
CA LEU A 128 -17.70 -18.07 23.48
C LEU A 128 -18.77 -18.47 24.49
N ALA A 129 -19.34 -19.67 24.38
CA ALA A 129 -20.36 -20.18 25.30
C ALA A 129 -19.83 -20.38 26.73
N ALA A 130 -18.55 -20.75 26.87
CA ALA A 130 -17.87 -20.85 28.15
C ALA A 130 -17.58 -19.47 28.79
N GLY A 131 -17.64 -18.40 28.01
CA GLY A 131 -17.35 -17.05 28.46
C GLY A 131 -15.87 -16.73 28.60
N ASP A 132 -15.02 -17.38 27.78
CA ASP A 132 -13.59 -17.11 27.74
C ASP A 132 -13.35 -15.62 27.44
N PRO A 133 -12.61 -14.86 28.29
CA PRO A 133 -12.48 -13.39 28.17
C PRO A 133 -12.02 -12.91 26.79
N ILE A 134 -11.04 -13.62 26.23
CA ILE A 134 -10.44 -13.34 24.94
C ILE A 134 -10.28 -14.66 24.19
N VAL A 135 -10.82 -14.72 22.97
CA VAL A 135 -10.60 -15.81 22.03
C VAL A 135 -9.79 -15.28 20.87
N SER A 136 -8.57 -15.79 20.68
CA SER A 136 -7.72 -15.41 19.56
C SER A 136 -7.81 -16.43 18.43
N ARG A 137 -7.65 -15.95 17.20
CA ARG A 137 -7.70 -16.77 15.98
C ARG A 137 -9.01 -17.56 15.89
N GLY A 138 -10.12 -16.93 16.24
CA GLY A 138 -11.46 -17.54 16.23
C GLY A 138 -11.92 -17.82 14.80
N VAL A 139 -12.25 -19.05 14.49
CA VAL A 139 -12.75 -19.45 13.16
C VAL A 139 -14.24 -19.16 13.10
N LEU A 140 -14.64 -18.32 12.15
CA LEU A 140 -16.02 -17.92 11.91
C LEU A 140 -16.47 -18.40 10.54
N ARG A 141 -17.67 -18.99 10.49
CA ARG A 141 -18.37 -19.39 9.27
C ARG A 141 -19.72 -18.69 9.24
N ASP A 142 -20.10 -18.24 8.05
CA ASP A 142 -21.43 -17.72 7.79
C ASP A 142 -22.08 -18.49 6.61
N PRO A 143 -22.86 -19.55 6.92
CA PRO A 143 -23.68 -20.27 5.95
C PRO A 143 -24.61 -19.41 5.08
N GLN A 144 -25.09 -18.27 5.61
CA GLN A 144 -26.06 -17.41 4.95
C GLN A 144 -25.42 -16.70 3.77
N SER A 145 -24.26 -16.08 3.99
CA SER A 145 -23.48 -15.44 2.94
C SER A 145 -22.50 -16.40 2.25
N MET A 146 -22.39 -17.66 2.70
CA MET A 146 -21.35 -18.62 2.31
C MET A 146 -19.96 -17.99 2.38
N THR A 147 -19.63 -17.40 3.53
CA THR A 147 -18.31 -16.82 3.79
C THR A 147 -17.66 -17.43 5.02
N TYR A 148 -16.34 -17.38 5.09
CA TYR A 148 -15.58 -17.89 6.24
C TYR A 148 -14.29 -17.11 6.46
N GLY A 149 -13.78 -17.14 7.68
CA GLY A 149 -12.53 -16.48 8.00
C GLY A 149 -12.08 -16.70 9.44
N VAL A 150 -10.95 -16.09 9.75
CA VAL A 150 -10.36 -16.11 11.09
C VAL A 150 -10.40 -14.69 11.63
N ALA A 151 -11.04 -14.52 12.78
CA ALA A 151 -10.97 -13.32 13.59
C ALA A 151 -9.68 -13.32 14.40
N ASP A 152 -8.90 -12.23 14.33
CA ASP A 152 -7.66 -12.13 15.12
C ASP A 152 -7.99 -12.20 16.62
N LEU A 153 -8.97 -11.42 17.06
CA LEU A 153 -9.47 -11.39 18.42
C LEU A 153 -11.01 -11.30 18.47
N LEU A 154 -11.62 -12.11 19.31
CA LEU A 154 -12.98 -11.96 19.81
C LEU A 154 -12.88 -11.65 21.31
N VAL A 155 -13.32 -10.46 21.71
CA VAL A 155 -13.17 -9.95 23.08
C VAL A 155 -14.55 -9.73 23.67
N ARG A 156 -14.73 -10.21 24.90
CA ARG A 156 -15.97 -10.03 25.67
C ARG A 156 -16.20 -8.55 25.97
N SER A 157 -17.44 -8.06 25.91
CA SER A 157 -17.76 -6.64 25.93
C SER A 157 -17.31 -5.91 27.20
N ASP A 158 -17.41 -6.56 28.36
CA ASP A 158 -16.91 -6.07 29.64
C ASP A 158 -15.37 -5.96 29.68
N VAL A 159 -14.69 -6.98 29.16
CA VAL A 159 -13.22 -7.00 29.03
C VAL A 159 -12.74 -5.95 28.03
N LEU A 160 -13.48 -5.75 26.94
CA LEU A 160 -13.20 -4.70 25.98
C LEU A 160 -13.30 -3.31 26.61
N LEU A 161 -14.33 -3.05 27.43
CA LEU A 161 -14.48 -1.79 28.14
C LEU A 161 -13.36 -1.56 29.16
N GLU A 162 -12.91 -2.62 29.85
CA GLU A 162 -11.74 -2.55 30.75
C GLU A 162 -10.45 -2.19 29.99
N LEU A 163 -10.19 -2.86 28.86
CA LEU A 163 -8.98 -2.65 28.04
C LEU A 163 -9.00 -1.30 27.32
N PHE A 164 -10.18 -0.88 26.85
CA PHE A 164 -10.39 0.32 26.04
C PHE A 164 -11.66 1.05 26.49
N PRO A 165 -11.58 1.92 27.52
CA PRO A 165 -12.75 2.60 28.10
C PRO A 165 -13.58 3.46 27.12
N SER A 166 -13.00 3.83 25.96
CA SER A 166 -13.67 4.60 24.91
C SER A 166 -14.26 3.74 23.78
N ALA A 167 -14.12 2.41 23.82
CA ALA A 167 -14.57 1.52 22.75
C ALA A 167 -16.09 1.36 22.69
N LEU A 168 -16.75 1.33 23.86
CA LEU A 168 -18.19 1.16 24.03
C LEU A 168 -18.77 2.35 24.80
N ASP A 169 -20.02 2.71 24.52
CA ASP A 169 -20.82 3.42 25.51
C ASP A 169 -21.37 2.40 26.53
N GLY A 170 -21.57 2.81 27.78
CA GLY A 170 -21.92 1.88 28.87
C GLY A 170 -23.27 1.17 28.70
N GLU A 171 -24.09 1.56 27.72
CA GLU A 171 -25.34 0.88 27.36
C GLU A 171 -25.07 -0.29 26.40
N GLU A 172 -24.19 -0.10 25.41
CA GLU A 172 -23.77 -1.17 24.49
C GLU A 172 -23.17 -2.36 25.22
N GLU A 173 -22.37 -2.15 26.28
CA GLU A 173 -21.72 -3.22 27.07
C GLU A 173 -22.71 -4.29 27.56
N ARG A 174 -23.92 -3.85 27.94
CA ARG A 174 -24.94 -4.66 28.61
C ARG A 174 -25.91 -5.36 27.67
N LEU A 175 -25.72 -5.18 26.36
CA LEU A 175 -26.53 -5.89 25.37
C LEU A 175 -26.34 -7.40 25.53
N VAL A 176 -27.44 -8.10 25.74
CA VAL A 176 -27.46 -9.55 25.90
C VAL A 176 -27.44 -10.20 24.52
N ALA A 177 -26.51 -11.13 24.32
CA ALA A 177 -26.46 -11.98 23.15
C ALA A 177 -27.43 -13.18 23.33
N PRO A 178 -28.53 -13.29 22.54
CA PRO A 178 -29.56 -14.32 22.74
C PRO A 178 -29.06 -15.77 22.73
N ALA A 179 -28.02 -16.08 21.95
CA ALA A 179 -27.47 -17.43 21.90
C ALA A 179 -26.55 -17.74 23.10
N LEU A 180 -26.21 -16.74 23.92
CA LEU A 180 -25.41 -16.86 25.14
C LEU A 180 -26.31 -16.65 26.37
N PRO A 181 -27.23 -17.60 26.66
CA PRO A 181 -28.28 -17.39 27.65
C PRO A 181 -27.71 -17.18 29.06
N GLY A 182 -28.27 -16.21 29.78
CA GLY A 182 -27.88 -15.89 31.14
C GLY A 182 -26.62 -15.03 31.26
N GLN A 183 -25.93 -14.75 30.15
CA GLN A 183 -24.77 -13.87 30.14
C GLN A 183 -25.19 -12.40 30.02
N ARG A 184 -24.42 -11.51 30.64
CA ARG A 184 -24.63 -10.05 30.58
C ARG A 184 -23.64 -9.34 29.65
N TRP A 185 -23.00 -10.12 28.80
CA TRP A 185 -21.95 -9.68 27.89
C TRP A 185 -22.16 -10.35 26.53
N HIS A 186 -21.45 -9.84 25.53
CA HIS A 186 -21.38 -10.38 24.18
C HIS A 186 -19.94 -10.21 23.66
N TYR A 187 -19.62 -10.75 22.49
CA TYR A 187 -18.28 -10.63 21.90
C TYR A 187 -18.23 -9.56 20.82
N ARG A 188 -17.08 -8.88 20.76
CA ARG A 188 -16.71 -7.91 19.73
C ARG A 188 -15.47 -8.38 18.99
N LEU A 189 -15.46 -8.13 17.69
CA LEU A 189 -14.34 -8.42 16.79
C LEU A 189 -13.29 -7.30 16.89
N ILE A 190 -12.03 -7.67 17.09
CA ILE A 190 -10.87 -6.77 16.93
C ILE A 190 -9.89 -7.41 15.96
N ASP A 191 -9.52 -6.67 14.92
CA ASP A 191 -8.50 -7.06 13.94
C ASP A 191 -7.22 -6.27 14.19
N VAL A 192 -6.08 -6.96 14.22
CA VAL A 192 -4.80 -6.40 14.61
C VAL A 192 -4.01 -6.05 13.37
N ARG A 193 -3.67 -4.76 13.20
CA ARG A 193 -2.98 -4.26 12.02
C ARG A 193 -1.72 -3.51 12.38
N TYR A 194 -0.63 -3.90 11.75
CA TYR A 194 0.63 -3.17 11.82
C TYR A 194 0.59 -1.93 10.92
N THR A 195 -0.21 -0.94 11.33
CA THR A 195 -0.39 0.34 10.65
C THR A 195 -0.75 1.42 11.65
N THR A 196 -0.48 2.68 11.30
CA THR A 196 -1.03 3.82 12.03
C THR A 196 -2.42 4.10 11.47
N LEU A 197 -3.46 4.05 12.30
CA LEU A 197 -4.84 4.29 11.86
C LEU A 197 -5.05 5.76 11.55
N ASP A 198 -5.69 6.06 10.41
CA ASP A 198 -6.18 7.41 10.10
C ASP A 198 -7.70 7.45 10.33
N LEU A 199 -8.09 8.05 11.44
CA LEU A 199 -9.47 8.01 11.93
C LEU A 199 -10.23 9.26 11.50
N LEU A 200 -11.47 9.04 11.06
CA LEU A 200 -12.45 10.10 10.84
C LEU A 200 -12.77 10.82 12.17
N ARG A 201 -13.45 11.98 12.07
CA ARG A 201 -13.80 12.80 13.25
C ARG A 201 -14.60 12.05 14.31
N ASP A 202 -15.37 11.05 13.92
CA ASP A 202 -16.17 10.19 14.82
C ASP A 202 -15.38 8.99 15.38
N GLY A 203 -14.12 8.80 14.97
CA GLY A 203 -13.26 7.70 15.40
C GLY A 203 -13.36 6.44 14.53
N SER A 204 -14.14 6.48 13.45
CA SER A 204 -14.24 5.38 12.49
C SER A 204 -13.13 5.40 11.43
N LEU A 205 -12.91 4.26 10.77
CA LEU A 205 -12.06 4.17 9.58
C LEU A 205 -12.78 4.76 8.36
N SER A 206 -11.99 5.24 7.39
CA SER A 206 -12.54 5.78 6.15
C SER A 206 -12.59 4.70 5.05
N PRO A 207 -13.74 4.49 4.38
CA PRO A 207 -13.81 3.63 3.20
C PRO A 207 -12.89 4.06 2.06
N SER A 208 -12.44 5.32 2.02
CA SER A 208 -11.53 5.79 0.97
C SER A 208 -10.14 5.14 1.01
N GLY A 209 -9.68 4.71 2.19
CA GLY A 209 -8.39 4.07 2.38
C GLY A 209 -8.48 2.62 2.85
N ASP A 210 -9.57 2.25 3.53
CA ASP A 210 -9.67 0.98 4.26
C ASP A 210 -10.82 0.09 3.78
N LEU A 211 -11.37 0.29 2.58
CA LEU A 211 -12.55 -0.45 2.11
C LEU A 211 -12.40 -1.97 2.20
N GLY A 212 -11.24 -2.51 1.79
CA GLY A 212 -10.98 -3.96 1.87
C GLY A 212 -11.01 -4.48 3.31
N LEU A 213 -10.40 -3.76 4.25
CA LEU A 213 -10.42 -4.08 5.67
C LEU A 213 -11.85 -3.98 6.24
N MET A 214 -12.55 -2.89 5.95
CA MET A 214 -13.92 -2.68 6.41
C MET A 214 -14.87 -3.77 5.89
N THR A 215 -14.74 -4.18 4.63
CA THR A 215 -15.52 -5.24 4.00
C THR A 215 -15.26 -6.59 4.67
N ARG A 216 -13.98 -6.93 4.90
CA ARG A 216 -13.59 -8.15 5.64
C ARG A 216 -14.21 -8.17 7.04
N LEU A 217 -14.10 -7.07 7.79
CA LEU A 217 -14.62 -7.00 9.16
C LEU A 217 -16.13 -7.00 9.21
N TRP A 218 -16.79 -6.44 8.21
CA TRP A 218 -18.24 -6.53 8.07
C TRP A 218 -18.70 -7.99 7.93
N LEU A 219 -18.04 -8.77 7.05
CA LEU A 219 -18.35 -10.20 6.87
C LEU A 219 -18.13 -11.01 8.16
N LEU A 220 -16.97 -10.83 8.82
CA LEU A 220 -16.68 -11.51 10.08
C LEU A 220 -17.64 -11.09 11.20
N ASN A 221 -18.02 -9.81 11.27
CA ASN A 221 -18.94 -9.30 12.28
C ASN A 221 -20.36 -9.87 12.10
N ASN A 222 -20.81 -10.09 10.86
CA ASN A 222 -22.06 -10.78 10.59
C ASN A 222 -22.01 -12.27 10.98
N ALA A 223 -20.90 -12.96 10.66
CA ALA A 223 -20.69 -14.34 11.07
C ALA A 223 -20.73 -14.49 12.60
N LEU A 224 -20.02 -13.62 13.32
CA LEU A 224 -20.08 -13.52 14.77
C LEU A 224 -21.49 -13.21 15.26
N GLY A 225 -22.17 -12.28 14.59
CA GLY A 225 -23.52 -11.86 14.91
C GLY A 225 -24.54 -13.00 14.87
N ARG A 226 -24.49 -13.84 13.83
CA ARG A 226 -25.30 -15.05 13.73
C ARG A 226 -24.96 -16.07 14.81
N LEU A 227 -23.66 -16.22 15.12
CA LEU A 227 -23.18 -17.16 16.12
C LEU A 227 -23.68 -16.84 17.54
N GLN A 228 -23.67 -15.56 17.94
CA GLN A 228 -24.09 -15.15 19.28
C GLN A 228 -25.56 -14.66 19.34
N GLY A 229 -26.24 -14.55 18.20
CA GLY A 229 -27.61 -14.05 18.08
C GLY A 229 -27.74 -12.51 18.21
N LEU A 230 -26.63 -11.79 18.29
CA LEU A 230 -26.56 -10.33 18.37
C LEU A 230 -25.43 -9.87 17.45
N THR A 231 -25.75 -9.13 16.40
CA THR A 231 -24.74 -8.53 15.51
C THR A 231 -24.28 -7.21 16.09
N PRO A 232 -23.00 -7.07 16.47
CA PRO A 232 -22.48 -5.81 17.00
C PRO A 232 -22.62 -4.64 16.01
N PRO A 233 -22.95 -3.41 16.46
CA PRO A 233 -22.99 -2.23 15.60
C PRO A 233 -21.61 -1.83 15.03
N TYR A 234 -20.53 -2.25 15.71
CA TYR A 234 -19.15 -1.98 15.30
C TYR A 234 -18.27 -3.22 15.43
N ALA A 235 -17.36 -3.37 14.46
CA ALA A 235 -16.10 -4.09 14.65
C ALA A 235 -14.97 -3.09 14.91
N TYR A 236 -13.82 -3.58 15.39
CA TYR A 236 -12.70 -2.72 15.78
C TYR A 236 -11.40 -3.11 15.07
N VAL A 237 -10.52 -2.13 14.93
CA VAL A 237 -9.15 -2.29 14.46
C VAL A 237 -8.19 -1.77 15.51
N LEU A 238 -7.21 -2.58 15.87
CA LEU A 238 -6.09 -2.19 16.72
C LEU A 238 -4.88 -1.91 15.82
N GLY A 239 -4.49 -0.63 15.76
CA GLY A 239 -3.28 -0.20 15.07
C GLY A 239 -2.08 -0.10 16.00
N ARG A 240 -0.88 0.06 15.45
CA ARG A 240 0.33 0.41 16.23
C ARG A 240 0.32 1.86 16.73
N GLY A 241 -0.64 2.66 16.29
CA GLY A 241 -0.85 4.06 16.65
C GLY A 241 -2.05 4.62 15.87
N TRP A 242 -2.41 5.87 16.10
CA TRP A 242 -3.58 6.49 15.46
C TRP A 242 -3.41 7.99 15.26
N ARG A 243 -4.15 8.52 14.29
CA ARG A 243 -4.32 9.95 14.02
C ARG A 243 -5.80 10.26 13.88
N GLN A 244 -6.22 11.42 14.36
CA GLN A 244 -7.59 11.93 14.21
C GLN A 244 -7.53 13.45 14.10
N GLY A 245 -7.64 13.97 12.88
CA GLY A 245 -7.38 15.38 12.60
C GLY A 245 -5.95 15.76 13.00
N GLN A 246 -5.80 16.71 13.93
CA GLN A 246 -4.49 17.16 14.42
C GLN A 246 -3.97 16.38 15.64
N VAL A 247 -4.80 15.50 16.22
CA VAL A 247 -4.43 14.71 17.39
C VAL A 247 -3.87 13.36 16.92
N ARG A 248 -2.91 12.82 17.67
CA ARG A 248 -2.29 11.52 17.39
C ARG A 248 -1.89 10.81 18.68
N GLY A 249 -1.84 9.48 18.64
CA GLY A 249 -1.30 8.63 19.69
C GLY A 249 -0.33 7.59 19.11
N THR A 250 0.65 7.21 19.91
CA THR A 250 1.72 6.28 19.52
C THR A 250 1.58 4.91 20.17
N SER A 251 0.68 4.74 21.15
CA SER A 251 0.46 3.45 21.78
C SER A 251 -0.65 2.68 21.08
N CYS A 252 -0.47 1.36 20.91
CA CYS A 252 -1.53 0.49 20.41
C CYS A 252 -2.69 0.30 21.41
N TRP A 253 -2.52 0.69 22.67
CA TRP A 253 -3.55 0.61 23.72
C TRP A 253 -4.38 1.89 23.87
N ASP A 254 -4.01 2.98 23.19
CA ASP A 254 -4.67 4.27 23.38
C ASP A 254 -6.08 4.30 22.79
N ARG A 255 -6.25 3.71 21.59
CA ARG A 255 -7.49 3.85 20.82
C ARG A 255 -7.64 2.77 19.76
N LEU A 256 -8.86 2.27 19.64
CA LEU A 256 -9.30 1.41 18.53
C LEU A 256 -9.96 2.25 17.44
N GLY A 257 -9.73 1.88 16.19
CA GLY A 257 -10.54 2.37 15.07
C GLY A 257 -11.85 1.61 14.99
N ARG A 258 -12.96 2.31 14.71
CA ARG A 258 -14.29 1.70 14.57
C ARG A 258 -14.61 1.40 13.11
N VAL A 259 -15.20 0.24 12.85
CA VAL A 259 -15.82 -0.09 11.56
C VAL A 259 -17.33 -0.23 11.77
N PRO A 260 -18.11 0.80 11.42
CA PRO A 260 -19.57 0.75 11.53
C PRO A 260 -20.17 -0.30 10.61
N ARG A 261 -21.16 -1.05 11.11
CA ARG A 261 -21.92 -2.01 10.31
C ARG A 261 -22.64 -1.36 9.13
N GLU A 262 -23.11 -0.13 9.33
CA GLU A 262 -23.87 0.66 8.34
C GLU A 262 -22.97 1.70 7.64
N ALA A 263 -21.68 1.37 7.44
CA ALA A 263 -20.76 2.27 6.76
C ALA A 263 -21.15 2.48 5.29
N PHE A 264 -21.13 3.74 4.86
CA PHE A 264 -21.48 4.14 3.51
C PHE A 264 -20.25 4.53 2.67
N VAL A 265 -20.10 3.90 1.51
CA VAL A 265 -18.99 4.10 0.57
C VAL A 265 -19.37 5.20 -0.43
N ARG A 266 -19.13 6.45 -0.05
CA ARG A 266 -19.53 7.64 -0.84
C ARG A 266 -19.02 7.64 -2.29
N SER A 267 -17.82 7.10 -2.54
CA SER A 267 -17.24 7.06 -3.89
C SER A 267 -17.99 6.14 -4.84
N GLN A 268 -18.74 5.18 -4.30
CA GLN A 268 -19.53 4.20 -5.05
C GLN A 268 -21.04 4.41 -4.88
N ASP A 269 -21.46 5.30 -3.97
CA ASP A 269 -22.86 5.55 -3.61
C ASP A 269 -23.57 4.29 -3.10
N ARG A 270 -22.89 3.50 -2.26
CA ARG A 270 -23.34 2.17 -1.80
C ARG A 270 -22.96 1.90 -0.35
N ASP A 271 -23.73 1.05 0.30
CA ASP A 271 -23.39 0.50 1.62
C ASP A 271 -22.26 -0.53 1.53
N VAL A 272 -21.44 -0.62 2.58
CA VAL A 272 -20.40 -1.65 2.69
C VAL A 272 -20.96 -3.07 2.58
N SER A 273 -22.20 -3.30 3.02
CA SER A 273 -22.91 -4.57 2.88
C SER A 273 -23.08 -4.99 1.42
N THR A 274 -23.37 -4.02 0.55
CA THR A 274 -23.56 -4.26 -0.87
C THR A 274 -22.20 -4.51 -1.54
N VAL A 275 -21.16 -3.77 -1.15
CA VAL A 275 -19.80 -4.03 -1.61
C VAL A 275 -19.32 -5.43 -1.20
N ALA A 276 -19.63 -5.87 0.01
CA ALA A 276 -19.28 -7.20 0.50
C ALA A 276 -19.97 -8.33 -0.29
N ALA A 277 -21.26 -8.16 -0.60
CA ALA A 277 -22.01 -9.11 -1.42
C ALA A 277 -21.41 -9.21 -2.83
N ASP A 278 -21.22 -8.07 -3.50
CA ASP A 278 -20.64 -8.02 -4.85
C ASP A 278 -19.24 -8.64 -4.90
N ALA A 279 -18.40 -8.38 -3.90
CA ALA A 279 -17.05 -8.93 -3.84
C ALA A 279 -17.06 -10.46 -3.68
N ALA A 280 -17.97 -10.98 -2.83
CA ALA A 280 -18.13 -12.42 -2.68
C ALA A 280 -18.66 -13.07 -3.96
N ASP A 281 -19.65 -12.44 -4.61
CA ASP A 281 -20.19 -12.93 -5.87
C ASP A 281 -19.15 -12.90 -6.99
N TRP A 282 -18.32 -11.86 -7.05
CA TRP A 282 -17.19 -11.79 -7.97
C TRP A 282 -16.24 -12.98 -7.78
N VAL A 283 -15.80 -13.25 -6.56
CA VAL A 283 -14.88 -14.37 -6.27
C VAL A 283 -15.49 -15.72 -6.68
N ARG A 284 -16.79 -15.94 -6.45
CA ARG A 284 -17.50 -17.15 -6.93
C ARG A 284 -17.50 -17.22 -8.45
N ARG A 285 -17.81 -16.11 -9.10
CA ARG A 285 -17.87 -16.01 -10.55
C ARG A 285 -16.51 -16.29 -11.20
N VAL A 286 -15.41 -15.82 -10.62
CA VAL A 286 -14.04 -16.20 -11.06
C VAL A 286 -13.86 -17.72 -11.03
N ARG A 287 -14.31 -18.39 -9.96
CA ARG A 287 -14.14 -19.84 -9.82
C ARG A 287 -15.01 -20.63 -10.80
N HIS A 288 -16.26 -20.22 -11.01
CA HIS A 288 -17.23 -20.95 -11.82
C HIS A 288 -17.14 -20.66 -13.32
N GLU A 289 -16.88 -19.41 -13.69
CA GLU A 289 -16.91 -18.94 -15.07
C GLU A 289 -15.54 -18.51 -15.59
N GLY A 290 -14.58 -18.24 -14.70
CA GLY A 290 -13.33 -17.55 -15.04
C GLY A 290 -12.43 -18.27 -16.02
N SER A 291 -12.51 -19.60 -16.07
CA SER A 291 -11.78 -20.43 -17.03
C SER A 291 -12.21 -20.20 -18.49
N ALA A 292 -13.42 -19.68 -18.73
CA ALA A 292 -13.92 -19.36 -20.06
C ALA A 292 -13.57 -17.94 -20.53
N TRP A 293 -13.11 -17.08 -19.61
CA TRP A 293 -12.80 -15.70 -19.92
C TRP A 293 -11.46 -15.56 -20.63
N ARG A 294 -11.30 -14.47 -21.38
CA ARG A 294 -10.12 -14.19 -22.19
C ARG A 294 -9.63 -12.78 -21.92
N LEU A 295 -8.32 -12.60 -21.85
CA LEU A 295 -7.70 -11.28 -21.74
C LEU A 295 -7.40 -10.65 -23.11
N ARG A 296 -7.29 -11.48 -24.16
CA ARG A 296 -6.82 -11.08 -25.50
C ARG A 296 -7.81 -11.50 -26.60
N PRO A 297 -7.88 -10.76 -27.72
CA PRO A 297 -7.19 -9.48 -28.00
C PRO A 297 -7.77 -8.28 -27.22
N ALA A 298 -8.91 -8.49 -26.56
CA ALA A 298 -9.46 -7.59 -25.56
C ALA A 298 -10.08 -8.45 -24.43
N PRO A 299 -10.14 -7.93 -23.19
CA PRO A 299 -10.80 -8.61 -22.10
C PRO A 299 -12.26 -8.94 -22.42
N SER A 300 -12.67 -10.19 -22.20
CA SER A 300 -14.02 -10.69 -22.51
C SER A 300 -15.10 -10.12 -21.60
N ILE A 301 -14.71 -9.58 -20.44
CA ILE A 301 -15.59 -8.89 -19.49
C ILE A 301 -14.91 -7.62 -18.95
N PRO A 302 -15.67 -6.59 -18.53
CA PRO A 302 -15.12 -5.33 -18.03
C PRO A 302 -14.15 -5.45 -16.84
N GLU A 303 -14.35 -6.44 -15.98
CA GLU A 303 -13.59 -6.65 -14.73
C GLU A 303 -12.15 -7.14 -14.99
N LEU A 304 -11.88 -7.67 -16.18
CA LEU A 304 -10.55 -8.18 -16.56
C LEU A 304 -9.65 -7.10 -17.18
N TRP A 305 -10.11 -5.85 -17.27
CA TRP A 305 -9.26 -4.75 -17.70
C TRP A 305 -8.27 -4.35 -16.58
N PRO A 306 -6.95 -4.28 -16.86
CA PRO A 306 -5.95 -3.85 -15.89
C PRO A 306 -6.28 -2.49 -15.25
N ASN A 307 -5.99 -2.36 -13.96
CA ASN A 307 -5.97 -1.07 -13.27
C ASN A 307 -4.54 -0.67 -12.90
N MET A 308 -3.94 0.21 -13.69
CA MET A 308 -2.57 0.72 -13.48
C MET A 308 -2.49 1.83 -12.42
N LYS A 309 -3.61 2.16 -11.76
CA LYS A 309 -3.62 3.05 -10.58
C LYS A 309 -3.56 2.28 -9.26
N ASN A 310 -3.83 0.98 -9.28
CA ASN A 310 -3.61 0.12 -8.13
C ASN A 310 -2.11 -0.21 -7.99
N ARG A 311 -1.57 -0.04 -6.78
CA ARG A 311 -0.17 -0.38 -6.41
C ARG A 311 -0.08 -1.61 -5.49
N TYR A 312 -1.23 -2.18 -5.13
CA TYR A 312 -1.34 -3.39 -4.31
C TYR A 312 -1.62 -4.60 -5.20
N ASP A 313 -0.74 -4.80 -6.17
CA ASP A 313 -0.87 -5.75 -7.26
C ASP A 313 0.21 -6.84 -7.23
N ALA A 314 0.90 -6.98 -6.10
CA ALA A 314 1.81 -8.07 -5.85
C ALA A 314 1.09 -9.44 -5.87
N PRO A 315 1.65 -10.47 -6.53
CA PRO A 315 2.94 -10.53 -7.24
C PRO A 315 2.77 -10.48 -8.77
N TRP A 316 1.85 -9.68 -9.28
CA TRP A 316 1.47 -9.62 -10.69
C TRP A 316 1.81 -8.27 -11.35
N GLN A 317 2.66 -7.45 -10.74
CA GLN A 317 2.91 -6.09 -11.22
C GLN A 317 3.50 -6.08 -12.63
N ARG A 318 4.47 -6.95 -12.90
CA ARG A 318 5.07 -7.07 -14.24
C ARG A 318 4.04 -7.57 -15.26
N ALA A 319 3.41 -8.71 -14.97
CA ALA A 319 2.41 -9.33 -15.83
C ALA A 319 1.25 -8.37 -16.18
N LYS A 320 0.74 -7.64 -15.18
CA LYS A 320 -0.35 -6.67 -15.36
C LYS A 320 0.09 -5.48 -16.21
N ARG A 321 1.32 -4.97 -16.01
CA ARG A 321 1.89 -3.88 -16.83
C ARG A 321 2.01 -4.29 -18.30
N GLU A 322 2.60 -5.45 -18.56
CA GLU A 322 2.80 -5.97 -19.92
C GLU A 322 1.44 -6.13 -20.63
N LEU A 323 0.44 -6.68 -19.93
CA LEU A 323 -0.92 -6.79 -20.45
C LEU A 323 -1.55 -5.41 -20.73
N ALA A 324 -1.40 -4.45 -19.82
CA ALA A 324 -1.93 -3.10 -20.01
C ALA A 324 -1.33 -2.40 -21.23
N GLU A 325 -0.01 -2.53 -21.42
CA GLU A 325 0.71 -1.98 -22.58
C GLU A 325 0.26 -2.63 -23.90
N GLU A 326 0.10 -3.95 -23.93
CA GLU A 326 -0.41 -4.70 -25.09
C GLU A 326 -1.84 -4.24 -25.47
N LEU A 327 -2.71 -4.11 -24.47
CA LEU A 327 -4.10 -3.67 -24.66
C LEU A 327 -4.21 -2.19 -25.02
N GLY A 328 -3.15 -1.38 -24.86
CA GLY A 328 -3.23 0.07 -24.95
C GLY A 328 -4.16 0.66 -23.89
N GLU A 329 -4.12 0.11 -22.69
CA GLU A 329 -5.12 0.36 -21.64
C GLU A 329 -5.08 1.81 -21.12
N LEU A 330 -6.25 2.42 -20.94
CA LEU A 330 -6.38 3.86 -20.67
C LEU A 330 -5.81 4.30 -19.31
N THR A 331 -5.82 3.44 -18.29
CA THR A 331 -5.27 3.77 -16.97
C THR A 331 -3.74 3.83 -16.94
N LEU A 332 -3.06 3.50 -18.04
CA LEU A 332 -1.64 3.85 -18.21
C LEU A 332 -1.41 5.36 -18.13
N ILE A 333 -2.35 6.17 -18.64
CA ILE A 333 -2.25 7.63 -18.71
C ILE A 333 -2.39 8.26 -17.32
N ALA A 334 -1.51 9.19 -16.98
CA ALA A 334 -1.66 10.04 -15.80
C ALA A 334 -3.08 10.65 -15.73
N HIS A 335 -3.63 10.79 -14.52
CA HIS A 335 -4.99 11.29 -14.26
C HIS A 335 -6.17 10.44 -14.78
N VAL A 336 -5.94 9.36 -15.54
CA VAL A 336 -7.01 8.47 -16.02
C VAL A 336 -7.17 7.26 -15.09
N GLY A 337 -8.18 7.29 -14.22
CA GLY A 337 -8.51 6.17 -13.32
C GLY A 337 -9.59 5.23 -13.86
N PRO A 338 -9.89 4.11 -13.15
CA PRO A 338 -10.89 3.11 -13.55
C PRO A 338 -12.26 3.67 -13.91
N ARG A 339 -12.73 4.69 -13.17
CA ARG A 339 -14.01 5.37 -13.44
C ARG A 339 -14.01 6.10 -14.78
N VAL A 340 -12.95 6.86 -15.06
CA VAL A 340 -12.78 7.62 -16.31
C VAL A 340 -12.64 6.66 -17.49
N ARG A 341 -11.86 5.58 -17.33
CA ARG A 341 -11.77 4.48 -18.30
C ARG A 341 -13.15 3.86 -18.59
N ALA A 342 -13.93 3.52 -17.57
CA ALA A 342 -15.25 2.91 -17.76
C ALA A 342 -16.20 3.81 -18.58
N GLN A 343 -16.15 5.13 -18.35
CA GLN A 343 -16.92 6.10 -19.14
C GLN A 343 -16.47 6.18 -20.60
N ALA A 344 -15.17 6.00 -20.88
CA ALA A 344 -14.65 5.91 -22.24
C ALA A 344 -15.11 4.63 -22.94
N HIS A 345 -15.02 3.48 -22.25
CA HIS A 345 -15.44 2.19 -22.78
C HIS A 345 -16.93 2.18 -23.13
N ALA A 346 -17.78 2.78 -22.29
CA ALA A 346 -19.21 2.94 -22.55
C ALA A 346 -19.54 3.75 -23.82
N ARG A 347 -18.57 4.51 -24.33
CA ARG A 347 -18.65 5.29 -25.57
C ARG A 347 -17.84 4.69 -26.72
N GLY A 348 -17.39 3.44 -26.57
CA GLY A 348 -16.71 2.69 -27.62
C GLY A 348 -15.18 2.88 -27.69
N VAL A 349 -14.60 3.72 -26.82
CA VAL A 349 -13.15 3.98 -26.80
C VAL A 349 -12.50 3.15 -25.71
N THR A 350 -11.67 2.18 -26.10
CA THR A 350 -11.02 1.23 -25.17
C THR A 350 -9.49 1.29 -25.17
N ARG A 351 -8.90 2.06 -26.09
CA ARG A 351 -7.46 2.14 -26.28
C ARG A 351 -6.94 3.57 -26.27
N ILE A 352 -5.71 3.73 -25.80
CA ILE A 352 -4.98 5.00 -25.77
C ILE A 352 -4.72 5.57 -27.17
N ASP A 353 -4.58 4.71 -28.17
CA ASP A 353 -4.29 5.07 -29.56
C ASP A 353 -5.54 5.40 -30.39
N ASP A 354 -6.72 5.34 -29.78
CA ASP A 354 -7.97 5.78 -30.41
C ASP A 354 -7.89 7.27 -30.77
N ARG A 355 -8.38 7.64 -31.96
CA ARG A 355 -8.29 9.01 -32.50
C ARG A 355 -9.22 9.98 -31.79
N ASP A 356 -10.35 9.50 -31.27
CA ASP A 356 -11.38 10.33 -30.64
C ASP A 356 -11.08 10.61 -29.17
N LEU A 357 -10.10 9.91 -28.59
CA LEU A 357 -9.68 10.09 -27.21
C LEU A 357 -9.07 11.50 -27.00
N SER A 358 -9.52 12.21 -25.98
CA SER A 358 -9.02 13.53 -25.57
C SER A 358 -9.40 13.76 -24.11
N ALA A 359 -8.79 14.74 -23.44
CA ALA A 359 -9.19 15.14 -22.10
C ALA A 359 -10.67 15.55 -22.04
N THR A 360 -11.14 16.29 -23.04
CA THR A 360 -12.56 16.70 -23.14
C THR A 360 -13.47 15.49 -23.34
N PHE A 361 -13.08 14.54 -24.20
CA PHE A 361 -13.81 13.27 -24.31
C PHE A 361 -13.85 12.56 -22.96
N LEU A 362 -12.74 12.49 -22.22
CA LEU A 362 -12.70 11.87 -20.89
C LEU A 362 -13.41 12.68 -19.78
N GLY A 363 -13.96 13.86 -20.09
CA GLY A 363 -14.62 14.72 -19.11
C GLY A 363 -13.65 15.36 -18.11
N LEU A 364 -12.36 15.46 -18.46
CA LEU A 364 -11.33 16.05 -17.62
C LEU A 364 -11.27 17.57 -17.83
N THR A 365 -11.11 18.30 -16.73
CA THR A 365 -10.95 19.75 -16.71
C THR A 365 -9.47 20.13 -16.50
N PRO A 366 -9.10 21.42 -16.65
CA PRO A 366 -7.78 21.90 -16.26
C PRO A 366 -7.35 21.51 -14.84
N THR A 367 -8.29 21.50 -13.89
CA THR A 367 -8.01 21.16 -12.49
C THR A 367 -7.95 19.66 -12.20
N THR A 368 -8.45 18.82 -13.12
CA THR A 368 -8.38 17.36 -13.00
C THR A 368 -7.40 16.72 -13.97
N GLY A 369 -6.42 17.49 -14.46
CA GLY A 369 -5.32 16.98 -15.29
C GLY A 369 -5.58 16.95 -16.80
N GLY A 370 -6.60 17.66 -17.30
CA GLY A 370 -6.92 17.70 -18.74
C GLY A 370 -5.74 18.11 -19.63
N PRO A 371 -5.05 19.24 -19.37
CA PRO A 371 -3.88 19.68 -20.15
C PRO A 371 -2.75 18.64 -20.20
N VAL A 372 -2.53 17.93 -19.09
CA VAL A 372 -1.54 16.85 -19.02
C VAL A 372 -1.93 15.69 -19.94
N VAL A 373 -3.19 15.26 -19.88
CA VAL A 373 -3.69 14.16 -20.73
C VAL A 373 -3.61 14.52 -22.21
N ASP A 374 -4.06 15.71 -22.59
CA ASP A 374 -3.99 16.15 -23.99
C ASP A 374 -2.54 16.27 -24.48
N ALA A 375 -1.61 16.74 -23.65
CA ALA A 375 -0.19 16.79 -23.99
C ALA A 375 0.39 15.38 -24.25
N ILE A 376 0.12 14.42 -23.36
CA ILE A 376 0.55 13.01 -23.52
C ILE A 376 0.00 12.44 -24.84
N LEU A 377 -1.31 12.56 -25.07
CA LEU A 377 -1.95 12.06 -26.29
C LEU A 377 -1.38 12.73 -27.55
N ALA A 378 -1.11 14.04 -27.49
CA ALA A 378 -0.56 14.79 -28.63
C ALA A 378 0.86 14.33 -29.00
N VAL A 379 1.73 14.08 -28.03
CA VAL A 379 3.11 13.63 -28.31
C VAL A 379 3.15 12.18 -28.80
N ASP A 380 2.24 11.32 -28.32
CA ASP A 380 2.13 9.91 -28.72
C ASP A 380 1.56 9.74 -30.12
N ARG A 381 0.61 10.59 -30.51
CA ARG A 381 0.03 10.59 -31.86
C ARG A 381 0.93 11.21 -32.90
N SER A 382 1.91 12.01 -32.47
CA SER A 382 2.79 12.71 -33.39
C SER A 382 3.64 11.74 -34.23
N ARG A 383 3.82 12.08 -35.51
CA ARG A 383 4.67 11.35 -36.46
C ARG A 383 6.01 12.03 -36.70
N ASP A 384 6.20 13.24 -36.16
CA ASP A 384 7.47 13.95 -36.23
C ASP A 384 8.54 13.32 -35.32
N ARG A 385 9.76 13.87 -35.39
CA ARG A 385 10.87 13.52 -34.48
C ARG A 385 10.88 14.37 -33.20
N ALA A 386 9.83 15.15 -32.94
CA ALA A 386 9.69 15.89 -31.69
C ALA A 386 9.13 14.93 -30.63
N TYR A 387 10.03 14.12 -30.07
CA TYR A 387 9.71 13.12 -29.05
C TYR A 387 9.44 13.72 -27.68
N VAL A 388 9.89 14.95 -27.44
CA VAL A 388 9.63 15.71 -26.22
C VAL A 388 8.85 16.96 -26.60
N ARG A 389 7.85 17.32 -25.79
CA ARG A 389 7.04 18.54 -25.95
C ARG A 389 6.83 19.19 -24.58
N PRO A 390 6.60 20.52 -24.51
CA PRO A 390 6.55 21.48 -25.63
C PRO A 390 7.90 21.74 -26.28
N ALA A 391 7.92 22.40 -27.45
CA ALA A 391 9.16 22.72 -28.18
C ALA A 391 10.01 23.79 -27.49
N ARG A 392 9.40 24.62 -26.65
CA ARG A 392 10.05 25.58 -25.77
C ARG A 392 9.38 25.47 -24.41
N ILE A 393 10.18 25.48 -23.35
CA ILE A 393 9.69 25.46 -21.97
C ILE A 393 9.97 26.82 -21.33
N ASP A 394 8.91 27.57 -21.07
CA ASP A 394 8.98 28.91 -20.46
C ASP A 394 8.91 28.83 -18.92
N ALA A 395 8.40 27.73 -18.37
CA ALA A 395 8.30 27.50 -16.93
C ALA A 395 9.65 27.67 -16.21
N ASP A 396 9.73 28.69 -15.36
CA ASP A 396 10.89 29.04 -14.50
C ASP A 396 12.25 29.08 -15.25
N GLU A 397 12.22 29.43 -16.54
CA GLU A 397 13.35 29.40 -17.47
C GLU A 397 14.62 30.06 -16.90
N GLY A 398 14.48 31.22 -16.28
CA GLY A 398 15.59 32.00 -15.72
C GLY A 398 16.34 31.32 -14.58
N ARG A 399 15.86 30.18 -14.07
CA ARG A 399 16.51 29.45 -12.97
C ARG A 399 17.13 28.13 -13.37
N TRP A 400 16.58 27.39 -14.33
CA TRP A 400 17.11 26.09 -14.69
C TRP A 400 17.82 26.06 -16.05
N ARG A 401 17.53 26.99 -16.97
CA ARG A 401 18.10 26.93 -18.32
C ARG A 401 19.59 27.28 -18.34
N GLU A 402 19.96 28.32 -17.61
CA GLU A 402 21.36 28.69 -17.41
C GLU A 402 22.00 27.85 -16.31
N THR A 403 23.11 27.21 -16.64
CA THR A 403 23.94 26.44 -15.71
C THR A 403 24.50 27.37 -14.63
N ALA A 404 24.21 27.09 -13.35
CA ALA A 404 24.88 27.79 -12.25
C ALA A 404 26.36 27.39 -12.14
N LYS A 405 27.16 28.17 -11.41
CA LYS A 405 28.58 27.87 -11.16
C LYS A 405 28.79 26.46 -10.61
N VAL A 406 27.91 26.03 -9.71
CA VAL A 406 27.87 24.67 -9.18
C VAL A 406 26.43 24.20 -9.17
N GLU A 407 26.20 23.06 -9.83
CA GLU A 407 24.94 22.35 -9.84
C GLU A 407 25.19 20.92 -9.39
N CYS A 408 24.35 20.44 -8.47
CA CYS A 408 24.34 19.05 -8.05
C CYS A 408 22.94 18.47 -8.30
N TYR A 409 22.91 17.22 -8.72
CA TYR A 409 21.71 16.41 -8.85
C TYR A 409 21.67 15.48 -7.65
N VAL A 410 20.68 15.64 -6.80
CA VAL A 410 20.67 15.07 -5.46
C VAL A 410 19.43 14.23 -5.25
N ASP A 411 19.65 13.04 -4.75
CA ASP A 411 18.59 12.14 -4.32
C ASP A 411 18.92 11.53 -2.95
N PHE A 412 17.88 11.29 -2.15
CA PHE A 412 17.98 10.73 -0.81
C PHE A 412 17.28 9.38 -0.74
N GLU A 413 17.99 8.39 -0.24
CA GLU A 413 17.35 7.16 0.22
C GLU A 413 16.97 7.30 1.69
N THR A 414 15.72 6.92 1.97
CA THR A 414 15.13 7.06 3.31
C THR A 414 14.53 5.76 3.80
N VAL A 415 14.61 5.55 5.11
CA VAL A 415 13.79 4.57 5.83
C VAL A 415 12.69 5.30 6.58
N ASN A 416 11.57 4.64 6.86
CA ASN A 416 10.45 5.20 7.61
C ASN A 416 10.10 4.37 8.85
N ASP A 417 9.08 4.82 9.59
CA ASP A 417 8.65 4.19 10.85
C ASP A 417 7.92 2.84 10.68
N VAL A 418 7.73 2.35 9.45
CA VAL A 418 7.21 1.00 9.17
C VAL A 418 8.29 -0.07 9.41
N LEU A 419 9.55 0.34 9.48
CA LEU A 419 10.67 -0.54 9.80
C LEU A 419 10.99 -0.58 11.29
N ASP A 420 9.93 -0.65 12.11
CA ASP A 420 10.03 -0.74 13.58
C ASP A 420 10.60 -2.09 14.01
N ASP A 421 11.59 -2.07 14.90
CA ASP A 421 12.14 -3.30 15.48
C ASP A 421 11.26 -3.88 16.61
N LEU A 422 10.21 -3.12 17.01
CA LEU A 422 9.21 -3.43 18.02
C LEU A 422 9.77 -3.52 19.46
N THR A 423 10.97 -2.98 19.69
CA THR A 423 11.60 -2.99 21.03
C THR A 423 10.92 -2.04 22.02
N THR A 424 10.22 -1.01 21.54
CA THR A 424 9.51 -0.02 22.36
C THR A 424 8.04 -0.36 22.62
N PHE A 425 7.58 -1.55 22.22
CA PHE A 425 6.19 -1.98 22.39
C PHE A 425 5.70 -1.76 23.84
N PRO A 426 4.51 -1.15 24.05
CA PRO A 426 3.44 -0.92 23.08
C PRO A 426 3.51 0.40 22.30
N GLU A 427 4.51 1.23 22.59
CA GLU A 427 4.72 2.46 21.85
C GLU A 427 5.32 2.14 20.48
N ARG A 428 4.78 2.80 19.47
CA ARG A 428 5.29 2.81 18.11
C ARG A 428 6.73 3.30 18.10
N GLY A 429 7.64 2.43 17.66
CA GLY A 429 9.03 2.76 17.39
C GLY A 429 9.25 3.12 15.93
N GLY A 430 10.48 2.93 15.48
CA GLY A 430 10.95 3.35 14.16
C GLY A 430 11.10 4.88 14.04
N VAL A 431 12.09 5.30 13.25
CA VAL A 431 12.31 6.71 12.95
C VAL A 431 12.52 6.84 11.45
N ALA A 432 11.93 7.87 10.86
CA ALA A 432 12.24 8.24 9.50
C ALA A 432 13.62 8.91 9.44
N LEU A 433 14.52 8.32 8.66
CA LEU A 433 15.92 8.71 8.54
C LEU A 433 16.34 8.77 7.07
N ILE A 434 17.19 9.74 6.74
CA ILE A 434 18.04 9.67 5.55
C ILE A 434 19.19 8.73 5.87
N PHE A 435 19.39 7.69 5.04
CA PHE A 435 20.49 6.74 5.23
C PHE A 435 21.49 6.73 4.08
N GLN A 436 21.15 7.33 2.95
CA GLN A 436 22.08 7.50 1.83
C GLN A 436 21.76 8.80 1.08
N VAL A 437 22.81 9.50 0.66
CA VAL A 437 22.72 10.69 -0.18
C VAL A 437 23.56 10.46 -1.42
N GLY A 438 22.91 10.56 -2.57
CA GLY A 438 23.55 10.65 -3.87
C GLY A 438 23.73 12.11 -4.25
N CYS A 439 24.92 12.48 -4.69
CA CYS A 439 25.23 13.83 -5.14
C CYS A 439 26.06 13.75 -6.41
N GLY A 440 25.38 13.89 -7.55
CA GLY A 440 26.00 13.85 -8.87
C GLY A 440 26.21 15.22 -9.48
N ARG A 441 27.21 15.36 -10.35
CA ARG A 441 27.52 16.59 -11.10
C ARG A 441 27.91 16.24 -12.52
N LEU A 442 27.58 17.13 -13.44
CA LEU A 442 28.05 17.09 -14.82
C LEU A 442 29.08 18.21 -15.01
N VAL A 443 30.37 17.86 -15.08
CA VAL A 443 31.47 18.81 -15.21
C VAL A 443 32.13 18.60 -16.56
N ASN A 444 32.10 19.61 -17.44
CA ASN A 444 32.65 19.54 -18.80
C ASN A 444 32.12 18.34 -19.62
N GLY A 445 30.89 17.91 -19.37
CA GLY A 445 30.28 16.74 -20.02
C GLY A 445 30.63 15.40 -19.39
N GLU A 446 31.49 15.37 -18.36
CA GLU A 446 31.82 14.17 -17.59
C GLU A 446 30.95 14.07 -16.34
N TRP A 447 30.47 12.85 -16.07
CA TRP A 447 29.68 12.55 -14.88
C TRP A 447 30.60 12.24 -13.71
N THR A 448 30.41 12.97 -12.60
CA THR A 448 31.07 12.70 -11.33
C THR A 448 30.00 12.48 -10.27
N PHE A 449 30.15 11.42 -9.46
CA PHE A 449 29.16 11.05 -8.45
C PHE A 449 29.84 10.85 -7.10
N ARG A 450 29.32 11.52 -6.06
CA ARG A 450 29.66 11.22 -4.67
C ARG A 450 28.44 10.63 -3.99
N ARG A 451 28.67 9.51 -3.32
CA ARG A 451 27.69 8.84 -2.46
C ARG A 451 28.16 8.91 -1.02
N VAL A 452 27.25 9.23 -0.12
CA VAL A 452 27.48 9.14 1.33
C VAL A 452 26.44 8.18 1.90
N THR A 453 26.84 7.24 2.74
CA THR A 453 25.95 6.24 3.34
C THR A 453 26.14 6.23 4.84
N ALA A 454 25.04 6.20 5.58
CA ALA A 454 25.05 6.24 7.04
C ALA A 454 25.76 5.00 7.58
N ARG A 455 26.44 5.15 8.72
CA ARG A 455 27.12 4.03 9.39
C ARG A 455 26.15 2.95 9.86
N ALA A 456 25.00 3.39 10.35
CA ALA A 456 23.89 2.55 10.80
C ALA A 456 22.58 3.31 10.61
N LEU A 457 21.44 2.61 10.60
CA LEU A 457 20.11 3.21 10.57
C LEU A 457 19.72 3.77 11.95
N THR A 458 20.43 4.80 12.38
CA THR A 458 20.21 5.50 13.65
C THR A 458 20.23 7.02 13.43
N PRO A 459 19.62 7.81 14.34
CA PRO A 459 19.72 9.27 14.28
C PRO A 459 21.17 9.77 14.20
N GLU A 460 22.09 9.20 14.98
CA GLU A 460 23.51 9.59 14.92
C GLU A 460 24.13 9.24 13.56
N GLY A 461 23.83 8.06 13.00
CA GLY A 461 24.31 7.67 11.67
C GLY A 461 23.80 8.58 10.55
N GLU A 462 22.57 9.07 10.66
CA GLU A 462 22.01 10.11 9.78
C GLU A 462 22.79 11.43 9.94
N ALA A 463 23.07 11.85 11.18
CA ALA A 463 23.80 13.09 11.45
C ALA A 463 25.24 13.06 10.89
N GLU A 464 25.97 11.97 11.11
CA GLU A 464 27.32 11.75 10.56
C GLU A 464 27.32 11.80 9.03
N LEU A 465 26.33 11.19 8.38
CA LEU A 465 26.18 11.23 6.93
C LEU A 465 25.89 12.64 6.41
N ILE A 466 25.01 13.40 7.08
CA ILE A 466 24.69 14.76 6.65
C ILE A 466 25.90 15.68 6.88
N ASP A 467 26.65 15.51 7.96
CA ASP A 467 27.90 16.25 8.20
C ASP A 467 28.91 16.04 7.06
N ASP A 468 29.13 14.79 6.63
CA ASP A 468 30.02 14.47 5.51
C ASP A 468 29.51 15.07 4.18
N TRP A 469 28.20 14.92 3.90
CA TRP A 469 27.62 15.49 2.68
C TRP A 469 27.69 17.02 2.65
N ILE A 470 27.37 17.71 3.74
CA ILE A 470 27.51 19.17 3.85
C ILE A 470 28.99 19.58 3.75
N GLY A 471 29.91 18.79 4.33
CA GLY A 471 31.35 18.95 4.16
C GLY A 471 31.74 18.95 2.67
N HIS A 472 31.26 17.97 1.91
CA HIS A 472 31.48 17.91 0.47
C HIS A 472 30.93 19.16 -0.25
N LEU A 473 29.72 19.60 0.06
CA LEU A 473 29.16 20.81 -0.55
C LEU A 473 30.00 22.06 -0.23
N ARG A 474 30.59 22.15 0.97
CA ARG A 474 31.51 23.24 1.33
C ARG A 474 32.80 23.20 0.50
N GLU A 475 33.36 22.01 0.28
CA GLU A 475 34.52 21.82 -0.60
C GLU A 475 34.20 22.31 -2.01
N LEU A 476 33.07 21.89 -2.57
CA LEU A 476 32.62 22.31 -3.91
C LEU A 476 32.40 23.82 -4.01
N ALA A 477 31.79 24.43 -2.98
CA ALA A 477 31.60 25.87 -2.93
C ALA A 477 32.94 26.60 -2.94
N ALA A 478 33.90 26.15 -2.12
CA ALA A 478 35.23 26.74 -2.04
C ALA A 478 36.01 26.60 -3.37
N GLU A 479 36.00 25.43 -3.99
CA GLU A 479 36.62 25.16 -5.29
C GLU A 479 36.08 26.07 -6.40
N ALA A 480 34.78 26.38 -6.36
CA ALA A 480 34.11 27.25 -7.34
C ALA A 480 34.16 28.75 -6.98
N GLY A 481 34.82 29.12 -5.87
CA GLY A 481 34.87 30.50 -5.38
C GLY A 481 33.51 31.07 -4.98
N LEU A 482 32.61 30.22 -4.47
CA LEU A 482 31.35 30.62 -3.85
C LEU A 482 31.58 31.00 -2.38
N ALA A 483 30.81 31.96 -1.88
CA ALA A 483 30.91 32.42 -0.50
C ALA A 483 30.27 31.44 0.50
N ALA A 484 29.26 30.69 0.06
CA ALA A 484 28.51 29.76 0.90
C ALA A 484 27.86 28.62 0.09
N VAL A 485 27.44 27.57 0.81
CA VAL A 485 26.80 26.36 0.23
C VAL A 485 25.41 26.65 -0.34
N ASP A 486 24.70 27.64 0.18
CA ASP A 486 23.39 28.06 -0.32
C ASP A 486 23.44 28.61 -1.76
N GLN A 487 24.64 28.94 -2.27
CA GLN A 487 24.85 29.34 -3.66
C GLN A 487 24.99 28.14 -4.62
N ILE A 488 25.05 26.92 -4.10
CA ILE A 488 24.99 25.69 -4.90
C ILE A 488 23.52 25.40 -5.22
N ARG A 489 23.23 25.13 -6.50
CA ARG A 489 21.90 24.72 -6.93
C ARG A 489 21.75 23.20 -6.81
N LEU A 490 20.80 22.74 -6.00
CA LEU A 490 20.54 21.32 -5.78
C LEU A 490 19.26 20.89 -6.51
N PHE A 491 19.40 20.26 -7.66
CA PHE A 491 18.27 19.69 -8.40
C PHE A 491 17.78 18.41 -7.75
N HIS A 492 16.46 18.26 -7.66
CA HIS A 492 15.82 17.03 -7.22
C HIS A 492 14.53 16.74 -8.01
N TRP A 493 14.03 15.51 -7.90
CA TRP A 493 12.81 15.04 -8.56
C TRP A 493 11.81 14.46 -7.56
N SER A 494 10.95 15.29 -6.97
CA SER A 494 9.95 14.84 -5.99
C SER A 494 8.63 15.62 -6.15
N ALA A 495 7.49 15.04 -5.74
CA ALA A 495 6.17 15.64 -5.96
C ALA A 495 5.80 16.74 -4.93
N ALA A 496 4.96 17.70 -5.34
CA ALA A 496 4.68 18.95 -4.64
C ALA A 496 4.02 18.87 -3.25
N GLU A 497 3.16 17.89 -2.96
CA GLU A 497 2.36 17.94 -1.71
C GLU A 497 3.22 17.90 -0.44
N THR A 498 4.49 17.52 -0.57
CA THR A 498 5.60 17.88 0.31
C THR A 498 6.85 17.32 -0.39
N SER A 499 7.76 18.15 -0.93
CA SER A 499 9.00 17.64 -1.56
C SER A 499 9.67 16.66 -0.60
N ALA A 500 9.65 15.37 -0.93
CA ALA A 500 10.03 14.32 0.03
C ALA A 500 11.45 14.54 0.56
N ILE A 501 12.33 15.06 -0.32
CA ILE A 501 13.71 15.42 -0.05
C ILE A 501 13.82 16.64 0.89
N ASP A 502 13.12 17.74 0.60
CA ASP A 502 13.11 18.92 1.48
C ASP A 502 12.53 18.58 2.86
N ASN A 503 11.48 17.75 2.92
CA ASN A 503 10.89 17.32 4.18
C ASN A 503 11.77 16.34 4.96
N ALA A 504 12.50 15.46 4.28
CA ALA A 504 13.48 14.60 4.91
C ALA A 504 14.60 15.45 5.55
N TYR A 505 15.16 16.41 4.80
CA TYR A 505 16.20 17.31 5.32
C TYR A 505 15.68 18.19 6.46
N ARG A 506 14.48 18.77 6.34
CA ARG A 506 13.85 19.54 7.43
C ARG A 506 13.58 18.68 8.65
N SER A 507 13.17 17.44 8.46
CA SER A 507 12.99 16.49 9.57
C SER A 507 14.32 16.22 10.28
N ALA A 508 15.42 16.07 9.53
CA ALA A 508 16.76 15.92 10.09
C ALA A 508 17.21 17.21 10.82
N LEU A 509 17.01 18.40 10.25
CA LEU A 509 17.29 19.69 10.91
C LEU A 509 16.54 19.84 12.24
N LEU A 510 15.27 19.44 12.29
CA LEU A 510 14.47 19.49 13.51
C LEU A 510 14.94 18.48 14.57
N ARG A 511 15.50 17.34 14.13
CA ARG A 511 16.01 16.26 14.97
C ARG A 511 17.38 16.58 15.55
N HIS A 512 18.26 17.19 14.75
CA HIS A 512 19.68 17.44 15.02
C HIS A 512 19.97 18.95 15.07
N ARG A 513 19.17 19.69 15.84
CA ARG A 513 19.26 21.17 15.90
C ARG A 513 20.65 21.66 16.32
N GLU A 514 21.36 20.85 17.09
CA GLU A 514 22.71 21.12 17.59
C GLU A 514 23.79 21.06 16.50
N ARG A 515 23.52 20.47 15.33
CA ARG A 515 24.48 20.38 14.22
C ARG A 515 24.58 21.68 13.41
N HIS A 516 23.59 22.56 13.51
CA HIS A 516 23.56 23.86 12.83
C HIS A 516 23.84 23.79 11.31
N TRP A 517 23.28 22.78 10.62
CA TRP A 517 23.42 22.68 9.17
C TRP A 517 22.78 23.88 8.44
N PRO A 518 23.34 24.30 7.29
CA PRO A 518 22.84 25.46 6.56
C PRO A 518 21.48 25.17 5.91
N GLU A 519 20.75 26.24 5.59
CA GLU A 519 19.68 26.16 4.60
C GLU A 519 20.28 25.87 3.22
N LEU A 520 19.56 25.08 2.42
CA LEU A 520 20.00 24.62 1.11
C LEU A 520 19.06 25.14 0.01
N THR A 521 19.62 25.48 -1.14
CA THR A 521 18.86 25.97 -2.30
C THR A 521 18.40 24.81 -3.17
N TRP A 522 17.30 24.18 -2.75
CA TRP A 522 16.63 23.12 -3.50
C TRP A 522 15.91 23.65 -4.74
N TYR A 523 16.07 22.93 -5.85
CA TYR A 523 15.37 23.16 -7.11
C TYR A 523 14.59 21.92 -7.54
N ASP A 524 13.27 22.00 -7.39
CA ASP A 524 12.33 20.95 -7.79
C ASP A 524 12.13 20.95 -9.29
N LEU A 525 12.79 20.02 -9.99
CA LEU A 525 12.69 19.91 -11.44
C LEU A 525 11.31 19.40 -11.88
N LEU A 526 10.72 18.48 -11.10
CA LEU A 526 9.44 17.87 -11.44
C LEU A 526 8.31 18.91 -11.42
N GLU A 527 8.20 19.69 -10.35
CA GLU A 527 7.06 20.60 -10.19
C GLU A 527 7.28 21.93 -10.92
N LYS A 528 8.49 22.51 -10.85
CA LYS A 528 8.75 23.85 -11.40
C LYS A 528 8.95 23.85 -12.91
N VAL A 529 9.28 22.71 -13.50
CA VAL A 529 9.53 22.59 -14.94
C VAL A 529 8.57 21.58 -15.56
N ILE A 530 8.67 20.31 -15.17
CA ILE A 530 7.97 19.22 -15.87
C ILE A 530 6.44 19.31 -15.74
N ARG A 531 5.91 19.62 -14.56
CA ARG A 531 4.46 19.72 -14.32
C ARG A 531 3.91 21.13 -14.52
N ALA A 532 4.71 22.16 -14.23
CA ALA A 532 4.31 23.56 -14.42
C ALA A 532 3.91 23.86 -15.86
N GLU A 533 4.67 23.31 -16.81
CA GLU A 533 4.32 23.32 -18.23
C GLU A 533 4.48 21.89 -18.74
N PRO A 534 3.40 21.08 -18.83
CA PRO A 534 3.45 19.63 -19.01
C PRO A 534 4.49 19.13 -20.04
N VAL A 535 5.70 18.83 -19.54
CA VAL A 535 6.81 18.32 -20.35
C VAL A 535 6.60 16.82 -20.51
N VAL A 536 6.18 16.42 -21.70
CA VAL A 536 5.80 15.05 -22.04
C VAL A 536 6.80 14.43 -22.99
N VAL A 537 7.05 13.13 -22.83
CA VAL A 537 7.91 12.34 -23.72
C VAL A 537 7.08 11.27 -24.39
N ARG A 538 7.24 11.08 -25.71
CA ARG A 538 6.55 10.04 -26.48
C ARG A 538 6.78 8.66 -25.85
N GLY A 539 5.71 7.96 -25.50
CA GLY A 539 5.73 6.67 -24.84
C GLY A 539 5.97 6.72 -23.33
N ALA A 540 6.02 7.92 -22.71
CA ALA A 540 5.90 8.11 -21.27
C ALA A 540 4.48 8.59 -20.94
N HIS A 541 3.69 7.74 -20.30
CA HIS A 541 2.30 8.06 -19.95
C HIS A 541 2.16 8.74 -18.57
N GLY A 542 3.24 9.35 -18.06
CA GLY A 542 3.28 10.09 -16.80
C GLY A 542 4.66 10.69 -16.52
N PHE A 543 4.79 11.39 -15.39
CA PHE A 543 5.97 12.21 -15.04
C PHE A 543 6.91 11.58 -14.00
N GLY A 544 6.84 10.27 -13.79
CA GLY A 544 7.83 9.59 -12.95
C GLY A 544 9.19 9.58 -13.65
N LEU A 545 10.27 9.84 -12.91
CA LEU A 545 11.63 9.91 -13.47
C LEU A 545 11.96 8.66 -14.29
N LYS A 546 11.76 7.46 -13.73
CA LYS A 546 11.94 6.18 -14.43
C LYS A 546 11.17 6.10 -15.77
N ALA A 547 9.91 6.55 -15.80
CA ALA A 547 9.09 6.49 -17.01
C ALA A 547 9.61 7.45 -18.09
N MET A 548 9.98 8.69 -17.71
CA MET A 548 10.53 9.68 -18.63
C MET A 548 11.91 9.25 -19.14
N THR A 549 12.81 8.84 -18.25
CA THR A 549 14.16 8.35 -18.59
C THR A 549 14.10 7.18 -19.57
N ASN A 550 13.27 6.18 -19.30
CA ASN A 550 13.14 5.02 -20.20
C ASN A 550 12.54 5.40 -21.57
N ALA A 551 11.62 6.37 -21.62
CA ALA A 551 11.12 6.88 -22.89
C ALA A 551 12.20 7.65 -23.67
N MET A 552 12.94 8.54 -22.99
CA MET A 552 14.01 9.32 -23.62
C MET A 552 15.17 8.43 -24.11
N PHE A 553 15.54 7.40 -23.34
CA PHE A 553 16.53 6.41 -23.74
C PHE A 553 16.10 5.63 -24.99
N ARG A 554 14.84 5.15 -25.05
CA ARG A 554 14.30 4.45 -26.23
C ARG A 554 14.36 5.28 -27.52
N HIS A 555 14.27 6.61 -27.40
CA HIS A 555 14.39 7.53 -28.54
C HIS A 555 15.82 8.02 -28.79
N GLY A 556 16.81 7.53 -28.04
CA GLY A 556 18.23 7.89 -28.18
C GLY A 556 18.56 9.33 -27.74
N LEU A 557 17.72 9.93 -26.89
CA LEU A 557 17.88 11.33 -26.43
C LEU A 557 18.86 11.46 -25.26
N ILE A 558 19.02 10.37 -24.50
CA ILE A 558 19.91 10.23 -23.35
C ILE A 558 20.54 8.82 -23.35
N SER A 559 21.52 8.60 -22.49
CA SER A 559 22.30 7.35 -22.42
C SER A 559 21.93 6.46 -21.23
N THR A 560 21.41 7.05 -20.16
CA THR A 560 21.02 6.34 -18.94
C THR A 560 19.76 5.52 -19.18
N GLN A 561 19.83 4.24 -18.87
CA GLN A 561 18.71 3.30 -18.91
C GLN A 561 18.42 2.78 -17.50
N TRP A 562 17.15 2.73 -17.14
CA TRP A 562 16.71 2.01 -15.96
C TRP A 562 16.52 0.53 -16.30
N GLU A 563 17.47 -0.31 -15.90
CA GLU A 563 17.40 -1.75 -16.15
C GLU A 563 16.21 -2.41 -15.43
N GLU A 564 15.72 -3.50 -16.04
CA GLU A 564 14.79 -4.41 -15.38
C GLU A 564 15.47 -5.12 -14.20
N GLY A 565 14.74 -5.27 -13.08
CA GLY A 565 15.25 -5.98 -11.90
C GLY A 565 15.98 -5.11 -10.88
N LEU A 566 16.27 -3.84 -11.17
CA LEU A 566 16.65 -2.89 -10.13
C LEU A 566 15.47 -2.72 -9.15
N ALA A 567 15.75 -2.83 -7.85
CA ALA A 567 14.80 -2.46 -6.80
C ALA A 567 14.14 -1.10 -7.12
N ASP A 568 12.88 -0.90 -6.75
CA ASP A 568 12.27 0.43 -6.73
C ASP A 568 12.54 1.10 -5.38
N GLY A 569 12.14 2.36 -5.18
CA GLY A 569 12.37 3.05 -3.91
C GLY A 569 11.80 2.31 -2.67
N ALA A 570 10.70 1.55 -2.84
CA ALA A 570 10.17 0.72 -1.76
C ALA A 570 11.08 -0.48 -1.47
N GLY A 571 11.59 -1.13 -2.52
CA GLY A 571 12.55 -2.20 -2.40
C GLY A 571 13.90 -1.76 -1.83
N VAL A 572 14.40 -0.59 -2.23
CA VAL A 572 15.64 0.00 -1.69
C VAL A 572 15.55 0.17 -0.17
N MET A 573 14.41 0.66 0.34
CA MET A 573 14.15 0.75 1.77
C MET A 573 14.19 -0.63 2.46
N ALA A 574 13.59 -1.66 1.85
CA ALA A 574 13.64 -3.03 2.39
C ALA A 574 15.07 -3.59 2.40
N GLY A 575 15.80 -3.42 1.29
CA GLY A 575 17.20 -3.85 1.16
C GLY A 575 18.10 -3.20 2.20
N ALA A 576 17.98 -1.88 2.40
CA ALA A 576 18.71 -1.15 3.43
C ALA A 576 18.41 -1.66 4.84
N TRP A 577 17.15 -2.03 5.12
CA TRP A 577 16.77 -2.60 6.42
C TRP A 577 17.42 -3.96 6.66
N HIS A 578 17.37 -4.86 5.68
CA HIS A 578 18.04 -6.15 5.77
C HIS A 578 19.56 -5.99 5.91
N ALA A 579 20.16 -5.05 5.18
CA ALA A 579 21.57 -4.72 5.29
C ALA A 579 21.92 -4.21 6.69
N ALA A 580 21.09 -3.36 7.29
CA ALA A 580 21.32 -2.84 8.64
C ALA A 580 21.30 -3.95 9.71
N ARG A 581 20.39 -4.92 9.57
CA ARG A 581 20.36 -6.09 10.46
C ARG A 581 21.62 -6.94 10.30
N GLU A 582 22.08 -7.16 9.07
CA GLU A 582 23.32 -7.89 8.81
C GLU A 582 24.56 -7.15 9.35
N ALA A 583 24.64 -5.84 9.13
CA ALA A 583 25.67 -4.94 9.65
C ALA A 583 25.78 -5.04 11.16
N GLN A 584 24.64 -4.94 11.87
CA GLN A 584 24.59 -5.05 13.33
C GLN A 584 25.11 -6.41 13.82
N LEU A 585 24.70 -7.51 13.18
CA LEU A 585 25.14 -8.86 13.56
C LEU A 585 26.64 -9.08 13.34
N ARG A 586 27.24 -8.42 12.35
CA ARG A 586 28.66 -8.54 12.00
C ARG A 586 29.54 -7.47 12.63
N GLY A 587 28.96 -6.44 13.27
CA GLY A 587 29.70 -5.28 13.77
C GLY A 587 30.34 -4.44 12.66
N LEU A 588 29.75 -4.46 11.46
CA LEU A 588 30.23 -3.70 10.29
C LEU A 588 29.38 -2.45 10.07
N PRO A 589 29.90 -1.42 9.41
CA PRO A 589 29.08 -0.31 8.94
C PRO A 589 28.19 -0.72 7.76
N LEU A 590 27.10 0.01 7.53
CA LEU A 590 26.09 -0.32 6.52
C LEU A 590 26.70 -0.44 5.10
N TRP A 591 27.58 0.49 4.73
CA TRP A 591 28.22 0.53 3.41
C TRP A 591 29.15 -0.65 3.11
N GLU A 592 29.54 -1.44 4.10
CA GLU A 592 30.33 -2.66 3.90
C GLU A 592 29.46 -3.89 3.58
N ILE A 593 28.14 -3.79 3.73
CA ILE A 593 27.24 -4.90 3.43
C ILE A 593 27.02 -5.02 1.92
N PRO A 594 27.30 -6.18 1.29
CA PRO A 594 27.19 -6.34 -0.17
C PRO A 594 25.81 -6.00 -0.74
N LEU A 595 24.74 -6.17 0.05
CA LEU A 595 23.37 -5.83 -0.34
C LEU A 595 23.20 -4.34 -0.69
N MET A 596 24.00 -3.45 -0.06
CA MET A 596 23.95 -2.01 -0.33
C MET A 596 24.42 -1.65 -1.74
N ARG A 597 25.14 -2.53 -2.46
CA ARG A 597 25.62 -2.21 -3.82
C ARG A 597 24.47 -1.96 -4.80
N GLU A 598 23.34 -2.63 -4.62
CA GLU A 598 22.17 -2.42 -5.47
C GLU A 598 21.48 -1.08 -5.14
N VAL A 599 21.39 -0.75 -3.85
CA VAL A 599 20.92 0.55 -3.37
C VAL A 599 21.80 1.69 -3.90
N ASP A 600 23.11 1.51 -3.82
CA ASP A 600 24.09 2.46 -4.35
C ASP A 600 23.91 2.71 -5.85
N ARG A 601 23.69 1.64 -6.63
CA ARG A 601 23.48 1.70 -8.08
C ARG A 601 22.18 2.41 -8.41
N TYR A 602 21.11 2.11 -7.67
CA TYR A 602 19.81 2.76 -7.82
C TYR A 602 19.93 4.27 -7.62
N ASN A 603 20.55 4.68 -6.51
CA ASN A 603 20.70 6.08 -6.14
C ASN A 603 21.57 6.88 -7.14
N GLU A 604 22.63 6.28 -7.70
CA GLU A 604 23.40 6.92 -8.77
C GLU A 604 22.58 7.11 -10.05
N ILE A 605 21.77 6.11 -10.43
CA ILE A 605 20.91 6.18 -11.60
C ILE A 605 19.88 7.30 -11.46
N ASP A 606 19.28 7.49 -10.28
CA ASP A 606 18.37 8.60 -10.01
C ASP A 606 19.04 9.95 -10.28
N CYS A 607 20.22 10.18 -9.69
CA CYS A 607 20.98 11.42 -9.88
C CYS A 607 21.38 11.63 -11.34
N ARG A 608 21.88 10.59 -12.01
CA ARG A 608 22.34 10.69 -13.41
C ARG A 608 21.20 10.90 -14.38
N ALA A 609 20.07 10.22 -14.17
CA ALA A 609 18.87 10.39 -14.97
C ALA A 609 18.38 11.84 -14.93
N MET A 610 18.31 12.46 -13.74
CA MET A 610 17.97 13.88 -13.61
C MET A 610 18.91 14.78 -14.41
N ALA A 611 20.21 14.52 -14.35
CA ALA A 611 21.22 15.29 -15.06
C ALA A 611 21.09 15.18 -16.58
N GLU A 612 20.87 13.97 -17.09
CA GLU A 612 20.72 13.74 -18.52
C GLU A 612 19.40 14.30 -19.06
N VAL A 613 18.30 14.18 -18.30
CA VAL A 613 17.01 14.80 -18.65
C VAL A 613 17.16 16.31 -18.72
N LEU A 614 17.64 16.96 -17.66
CA LEU A 614 17.83 18.41 -17.65
C LEU A 614 18.80 18.87 -18.74
N GLY A 615 19.90 18.14 -18.94
CA GLY A 615 20.88 18.42 -19.97
C GLY A 615 20.28 18.36 -21.38
N HIS A 616 19.38 17.41 -21.64
CA HIS A 616 18.63 17.35 -22.90
C HIS A 616 17.70 18.56 -23.04
N LEU A 617 16.90 18.86 -22.01
CA LEU A 617 15.98 20.01 -22.04
C LEU A 617 16.72 21.31 -22.36
N ARG A 618 17.87 21.59 -21.73
CA ARG A 618 18.66 22.80 -21.99
C ARG A 618 19.17 22.94 -23.42
N ARG A 619 19.42 21.81 -24.10
CA ARG A 619 19.97 21.82 -25.47
C ARG A 619 18.90 22.01 -26.54
N GLU A 620 17.72 21.43 -26.31
CA GLU A 620 16.72 21.23 -27.38
C GLU A 620 15.37 21.95 -27.14
N HIS A 621 15.10 22.43 -25.92
CA HIS A 621 13.83 23.04 -25.48
C HIS A 621 14.10 24.32 -24.73
#